data_AF-Q8YZ86-F1
#
_entry.id   AF-Q8YZ86-F1
#
_cell.length_a   1.000
_cell.length_b   1.000
_cell.length_c   1.000
_cell.angle_alpha   90.00
_cell.angle_beta   90.00
_cell.angle_gamma   90.00
#
_symmetry.space_group_name_H-M   'P 1'
#
loop_
_entity.id
_entity.type
_entity.pdbx_description
1 polymer ?
#
loop_
_entity_poly.entity_id
_entity_poly.type
_entity_poly.pdbx_seq_one_letter_code
_entity_poly.pdbx_strand_id
1 'polypeptide(L)'
;MKLFSFWKYRKHQLRVFAVIVSIGLTIISTTSATNSQTVTRDPWLWPFSTTSIWNMPIGSNAKYIPANIQKAGWFGPDREYFYKLKASDPLRPVYSPGSWTKRCSGTNYMNISLPVPNSLIIPDATLTPYSTPNNASAFLMPDGKTLVQLEPLARCQKGGPIYGWRYYPDLSLSGQGIGGAHFGSGLSSIGGSIRRGELTNDQPIRHAIKFVLWGKKYFYYSSSLPGYRWPADRADNAAATNYGGKNPAFVQGTLLAIPPSVTESSLQLQTPVGKKLFRALQNYGAYVVDDAGWDGHYIAVEKGVPEEFKTKYGYSFEASSGTFYNDIMKLYQAVYIVDNNSPTSIGGGGATRRAPLAPPLPS
;
A
#
# COMPACT_ATOMS: atom_id res chain seq x y z
N MET A 1 90.99 -12.63 -11.57
CA MET A 1 91.35 -13.65 -10.56
C MET A 1 90.94 -13.12 -9.20
N LYS A 2 90.03 -13.85 -8.52
CA LYS A 2 89.66 -13.89 -7.07
C LYS A 2 89.79 -12.60 -6.22
N LEU A 3 88.69 -12.07 -5.66
CA LEU A 3 88.08 -12.46 -4.37
C LEU A 3 89.10 -12.50 -3.21
N PHE A 4 88.94 -11.63 -2.19
CA PHE A 4 88.52 -12.02 -0.83
C PHE A 4 88.53 -10.84 0.17
N SER A 5 87.65 -10.99 1.17
CA SER A 5 87.68 -10.39 2.53
C SER A 5 87.09 -8.98 2.67
N PHE A 6 85.82 -8.74 3.05
CA PHE A 6 84.85 -9.49 3.88
C PHE A 6 85.24 -9.73 5.34
N TRP A 7 85.84 -8.75 6.04
CA TRP A 7 85.84 -8.75 7.51
C TRP A 7 86.15 -7.38 8.14
N LYS A 8 85.25 -6.39 7.99
CA LYS A 8 85.37 -5.15 8.80
C LYS A 8 84.07 -4.42 9.15
N TYR A 9 82.91 -5.06 9.04
CA TYR A 9 81.62 -4.45 9.40
C TYR A 9 80.76 -5.31 10.32
N ARG A 10 81.39 -6.02 11.24
CA ARG A 10 80.71 -6.95 12.17
C ARG A 10 80.92 -6.53 13.62
N LYS A 11 80.65 -5.27 13.97
CA LYS A 11 80.56 -4.81 15.39
C LYS A 11 79.80 -3.49 15.61
N HIS A 12 79.19 -2.90 14.57
CA HIS A 12 78.33 -1.71 14.69
C HIS A 12 76.87 -1.93 14.30
N GLN A 13 76.45 -3.17 14.02
CA GLN A 13 75.04 -3.49 13.73
C GLN A 13 74.32 -4.21 14.88
N LEU A 14 74.90 -4.25 16.08
CA LEU A 14 74.31 -4.96 17.25
C LEU A 14 73.97 -4.05 18.44
N ARG A 15 74.02 -2.72 18.27
CA ARG A 15 73.58 -1.76 19.33
C ARG A 15 72.57 -0.70 18.87
N VAL A 16 72.05 -0.80 17.65
CA VAL A 16 70.92 0.03 17.18
C VAL A 16 69.59 -0.75 17.16
N PHE A 17 69.63 -2.07 17.38
CA PHE A 17 68.44 -2.92 17.39
C PHE A 17 67.77 -3.12 18.77
N ALA A 18 68.15 -2.32 19.78
CA ALA A 18 67.67 -2.45 21.16
C ALA A 18 66.95 -1.21 21.73
N VAL A 19 66.59 -0.23 20.89
CA VAL A 19 65.78 0.95 21.32
C VAL A 19 64.56 1.21 20.43
N ILE A 20 64.29 0.39 19.40
CA ILE A 20 63.05 0.47 18.60
C ILE A 20 62.21 -0.80 18.79
N VAL A 21 61.99 -1.19 20.05
CA VAL A 21 61.02 -2.25 20.42
C VAL A 21 60.07 -1.80 21.54
N SER A 22 60.07 -0.53 21.96
CA SER A 22 59.25 -0.07 23.10
C SER A 22 58.26 1.07 22.84
N ILE A 23 57.90 1.35 21.58
CA ILE A 23 56.69 2.15 21.26
C ILE A 23 56.01 1.52 20.03
N GLY A 24 55.43 0.36 20.23
CA GLY A 24 54.79 -0.41 19.16
C GLY A 24 53.75 -1.38 19.70
N LEU A 25 53.05 -0.99 20.77
CA LEU A 25 51.92 -1.76 21.27
C LEU A 25 50.76 -0.82 21.61
N THR A 26 49.62 -1.15 21.01
CA THR A 26 48.26 -0.69 21.34
C THR A 26 47.96 0.78 21.02
N ILE A 27 47.94 1.13 19.74
CA ILE A 27 46.79 1.92 19.25
C ILE A 27 45.62 0.94 19.25
N ILE A 28 44.89 0.91 20.37
CA ILE A 28 43.53 0.38 20.36
C ILE A 28 42.79 1.33 19.42
N SER A 29 42.58 0.89 18.18
CA SER A 29 41.55 1.46 17.33
C SER A 29 40.23 1.24 18.06
N THR A 30 39.87 2.17 18.94
CA THR A 30 38.46 2.38 19.29
C THR A 30 37.81 2.88 18.02
N THR A 31 37.56 1.98 17.07
CA THR A 31 36.41 2.11 16.20
C THR A 31 35.24 2.17 17.17
N SER A 32 34.86 3.39 17.56
CA SER A 32 33.52 3.62 18.05
C SER A 32 32.64 3.00 16.98
N ALA A 33 32.04 1.84 17.31
CA ALA A 33 30.96 1.32 16.51
C ALA A 33 29.95 2.46 16.51
N THR A 34 29.93 3.24 15.43
CA THR A 34 28.82 4.12 15.15
C THR A 34 27.66 3.16 15.10
N ASN A 35 26.88 3.15 16.18
CA ASN A 35 25.67 2.38 16.29
C ASN A 35 24.81 2.92 15.14
N SER A 36 24.88 2.27 13.98
CA SER A 36 24.11 2.63 12.81
C SER A 36 22.68 2.34 13.23
N GLN A 37 22.01 3.35 13.77
CA GLN A 37 20.61 3.24 14.13
C GLN A 37 19.90 2.76 12.87
N THR A 38 19.40 1.53 12.93
CA THR A 38 18.60 0.98 11.85
C THR A 38 17.46 1.95 11.62
N VAL A 39 17.42 2.58 10.45
CA VAL A 39 16.34 3.50 10.10
C VAL A 39 15.05 2.69 10.10
N THR A 40 14.15 2.98 11.04
CA THR A 40 12.82 2.37 11.12
C THR A 40 11.79 3.29 10.46
N ARG A 41 10.62 2.75 10.13
CA ARG A 41 9.48 3.53 9.61
C ARG A 41 8.33 3.56 10.61
N ASP A 42 7.49 4.60 10.55
CA ASP A 42 6.26 4.66 11.33
C ASP A 42 5.27 3.59 10.83
N PRO A 43 4.90 2.59 11.66
CA PRO A 43 3.97 1.52 11.28
C PRO A 43 2.59 2.02 10.90
N TRP A 44 2.14 3.19 11.40
CA TRP A 44 0.83 3.73 11.06
C TRP A 44 0.81 4.37 9.67
N LEU A 45 1.89 5.07 9.31
CA LEU A 45 2.00 5.72 8.00
C LEU A 45 2.41 4.73 6.92
N TRP A 46 3.17 3.70 7.28
CA TRP A 46 3.63 2.68 6.36
C TRP A 46 3.49 1.26 6.96
N PRO A 47 2.25 0.81 7.22
CA PRO A 47 1.99 -0.60 7.53
C PRO A 47 2.31 -1.43 6.28
N PHE A 48 2.59 -2.72 6.30
CA PHE A 48 2.64 -3.70 7.36
C PHE A 48 4.09 -4.21 7.51
N SER A 49 4.33 -5.50 7.70
CA SER A 49 5.68 -6.11 7.61
C SER A 49 6.38 -5.78 6.28
N THR A 50 7.70 -5.90 6.24
CA THR A 50 8.49 -5.66 5.01
C THR A 50 8.19 -6.69 3.91
N THR A 51 7.68 -7.86 4.29
CA THR A 51 7.32 -8.96 3.38
C THR A 51 5.84 -8.97 2.98
N SER A 52 5.04 -8.04 3.52
CA SER A 52 3.65 -7.86 3.14
C SER A 52 3.49 -7.58 1.64
N ILE A 53 2.38 -8.03 1.07
CA ILE A 53 1.98 -7.72 -0.31
C ILE A 53 2.01 -6.23 -0.61
N TRP A 54 1.72 -5.38 0.39
CA TRP A 54 1.68 -3.94 0.22
C TRP A 54 3.08 -3.34 0.10
N ASN A 55 4.10 -3.98 0.71
CA ASN A 55 5.45 -3.43 0.80
C ASN A 55 6.44 -4.13 -0.12
N MET A 56 6.05 -5.25 -0.72
CA MET A 56 6.91 -6.05 -1.57
C MET A 56 7.05 -5.41 -2.96
N PRO A 57 8.24 -4.99 -3.40
CA PRO A 57 8.44 -4.51 -4.75
C PRO A 57 8.29 -5.64 -5.78
N ILE A 58 7.92 -5.27 -7.00
CA ILE A 58 7.90 -6.15 -8.15
C ILE A 58 9.28 -6.79 -8.33
N GLY A 59 9.29 -8.11 -8.51
CA GLY A 59 10.51 -8.89 -8.62
C GLY A 59 10.94 -9.14 -10.07
N SER A 60 12.20 -9.49 -10.25
CA SER A 60 12.81 -9.71 -11.58
C SER A 60 12.18 -10.84 -12.39
N ASN A 61 11.49 -11.77 -11.72
CA ASN A 61 10.86 -12.93 -12.37
C ASN A 61 9.36 -12.71 -12.63
N ALA A 62 8.86 -11.48 -12.48
CA ALA A 62 7.47 -11.14 -12.78
C ALA A 62 7.11 -11.49 -14.23
N LYS A 63 6.02 -12.27 -14.39
CA LYS A 63 5.44 -12.65 -15.67
C LYS A 63 4.24 -11.77 -15.97
N TYR A 64 4.35 -11.00 -17.04
CA TYR A 64 3.33 -10.03 -17.43
C TYR A 64 2.43 -10.62 -18.52
N ILE A 65 1.12 -10.54 -18.32
CA ILE A 65 0.12 -10.81 -19.36
C ILE A 65 -0.81 -9.60 -19.53
N PRO A 66 -1.37 -9.37 -20.73
CA PRO A 66 -2.16 -8.17 -20.97
C PRO A 66 -3.38 -8.06 -20.04
N ALA A 67 -3.52 -6.92 -19.37
CA ALA A 67 -4.73 -6.58 -18.62
C ALA A 67 -5.82 -6.01 -19.54
N ASN A 68 -5.42 -5.35 -20.64
CA ASN A 68 -6.30 -4.70 -21.61
C ASN A 68 -7.33 -3.74 -20.98
N ILE A 69 -6.91 -3.03 -19.92
CA ILE A 69 -7.73 -1.98 -19.33
C ILE A 69 -7.85 -0.86 -20.36
N GLN A 70 -9.07 -0.39 -20.53
CA GLN A 70 -9.41 0.68 -21.46
C GLN A 70 -9.59 1.97 -20.68
N LYS A 71 -9.49 3.10 -21.37
CA LYS A 71 -9.92 4.39 -20.83
C LYS A 71 -11.36 4.30 -20.30
N ALA A 72 -11.58 4.76 -19.07
CA ALA A 72 -12.90 4.91 -18.46
C ALA A 72 -13.39 6.35 -18.59
N GLY A 73 -14.71 6.57 -18.62
CA GLY A 73 -15.31 7.91 -18.72
C GLY A 73 -14.98 8.85 -17.54
N TRP A 74 -14.55 8.31 -16.41
CA TRP A 74 -14.29 9.09 -15.20
C TRP A 74 -13.19 8.46 -14.32
N PHE A 75 -12.49 9.30 -13.56
CA PHE A 75 -11.54 8.91 -12.53
C PHE A 75 -11.82 9.66 -11.23
N GLY A 76 -11.59 9.01 -10.09
CA GLY A 76 -11.53 9.70 -8.80
C GLY A 76 -11.07 8.85 -7.63
N PRO A 77 -11.20 9.37 -6.40
CA PRO A 77 -10.73 8.68 -5.20
C PRO A 77 -11.77 7.68 -4.70
N ASP A 78 -11.34 6.48 -4.35
CA ASP A 78 -12.06 5.69 -3.35
C ASP A 78 -11.57 6.11 -1.97
N ARG A 79 -12.45 6.68 -1.15
CA ARG A 79 -12.06 7.39 0.08
C ARG A 79 -12.14 6.47 1.28
N GLU A 80 -11.03 6.38 2.01
CA GLU A 80 -10.88 5.51 3.16
C GLU A 80 -10.60 6.27 4.44
N TYR A 81 -11.05 5.73 5.57
CA TYR A 81 -11.12 6.45 6.83
C TYR A 81 -10.22 5.81 7.88
N PHE A 82 -9.22 6.55 8.33
CA PHE A 82 -8.22 6.05 9.26
C PHE A 82 -8.16 6.88 10.53
N TYR A 83 -8.27 6.22 11.68
CA TYR A 83 -8.28 6.90 12.98
C TYR A 83 -7.35 6.21 13.97
N LYS A 84 -6.50 6.98 14.66
CA LYS A 84 -5.83 6.55 15.89
C LYS A 84 -6.77 6.82 17.07
N LEU A 85 -7.18 5.76 17.76
CA LEU A 85 -8.12 5.85 18.87
C LEU A 85 -7.37 6.08 20.19
N LYS A 86 -8.02 6.79 21.13
CA LYS A 86 -7.48 7.06 22.46
C LYS A 86 -8.31 6.33 23.49
N ALA A 87 -7.66 5.72 24.49
CA ALA A 87 -8.37 5.04 25.57
C ALA A 87 -9.28 5.98 26.38
N SER A 88 -9.02 7.29 26.36
CA SER A 88 -9.83 8.30 27.04
C SER A 88 -11.08 8.73 26.28
N ASP A 89 -11.24 8.33 25.00
CA ASP A 89 -12.46 8.58 24.25
C ASP A 89 -13.58 7.63 24.72
N PRO A 90 -14.86 8.07 24.69
CA PRO A 90 -15.96 7.23 25.11
C PRO A 90 -16.14 6.02 24.19
N LEU A 91 -16.40 4.85 24.78
CA LEU A 91 -16.74 3.64 24.03
C LEU A 91 -18.08 3.81 23.30
N ARG A 92 -18.07 3.55 21.99
CA ARG A 92 -19.25 3.60 21.14
C ARG A 92 -19.51 2.21 20.56
N PRO A 93 -20.73 1.67 20.72
CA PRO A 93 -21.05 0.38 20.13
C PRO A 93 -21.01 0.47 18.61
N VAL A 94 -20.58 -0.62 17.98
CA VAL A 94 -20.61 -0.77 16.52
C VAL A 94 -21.82 -1.62 16.13
N TYR A 95 -22.62 -1.13 15.20
CA TYR A 95 -23.72 -1.88 14.58
C TYR A 95 -23.41 -2.19 13.12
N SER A 96 -23.96 -3.28 12.59
CA SER A 96 -23.97 -3.49 11.14
C SER A 96 -24.73 -2.33 10.48
N PRO A 97 -24.40 -1.94 9.24
CA PRO A 97 -25.25 -1.00 8.52
C PRO A 97 -26.66 -1.54 8.36
N GLY A 98 -27.67 -0.66 8.30
CA GLY A 98 -29.05 -1.04 7.99
C GLY A 98 -29.21 -1.48 6.53
N SER A 99 -28.55 -0.77 5.62
CA SER A 99 -28.33 -1.18 4.23
C SER A 99 -27.13 -0.40 3.65
N TRP A 100 -26.77 -0.67 2.40
CA TRP A 100 -25.73 0.09 1.68
C TRP A 100 -26.04 1.58 1.57
N THR A 101 -27.34 1.93 1.47
CA THR A 101 -27.85 3.29 1.25
C THR A 101 -28.46 3.95 2.49
N LYS A 102 -28.63 3.19 3.58
CA LYS A 102 -29.13 3.66 4.89
C LYS A 102 -28.30 3.00 5.98
N ARG A 103 -27.03 3.40 6.10
CA ARG A 103 -26.06 2.71 6.97
C ARG A 103 -26.41 2.96 8.43
N CYS A 104 -26.78 4.20 8.78
CA CYS A 104 -27.04 4.61 10.16
C CYS A 104 -28.37 4.11 10.74
N SER A 105 -29.17 3.33 10.01
CA SER A 105 -30.40 2.74 10.54
C SER A 105 -30.22 1.31 11.06
N GLY A 106 -29.00 0.79 11.07
CA GLY A 106 -28.72 -0.57 11.52
C GLY A 106 -28.89 -0.77 13.03
N THR A 107 -29.32 -1.97 13.43
CA THR A 107 -29.60 -2.29 14.83
C THR A 107 -28.87 -3.52 15.34
N ASN A 108 -28.21 -4.29 14.46
CA ASN A 108 -27.54 -5.53 14.83
C ASN A 108 -26.14 -5.22 15.39
N TYR A 109 -25.93 -5.50 16.67
CA TYR A 109 -24.67 -5.23 17.35
C TYR A 109 -23.54 -6.13 16.81
N MET A 110 -22.40 -5.54 16.46
CA MET A 110 -21.24 -6.25 15.91
C MET A 110 -20.34 -6.87 16.98
N ASN A 111 -20.83 -6.97 18.22
CA ASN A 111 -20.10 -7.50 19.37
C ASN A 111 -18.78 -6.78 19.68
N ILE A 112 -18.69 -5.48 19.34
CA ILE A 112 -17.55 -4.62 19.67
C ILE A 112 -17.98 -3.19 19.98
N SER A 113 -17.16 -2.51 20.77
CA SER A 113 -17.23 -1.07 20.95
C SER A 113 -15.85 -0.45 20.69
N LEU A 114 -15.83 0.73 20.09
CA LEU A 114 -14.59 1.46 19.78
C LEU A 114 -14.54 2.77 20.59
N PRO A 115 -13.39 3.14 21.18
CA PRO A 115 -13.25 4.41 21.89
C PRO A 115 -13.10 5.56 20.88
N VAL A 116 -14.19 6.28 20.62
CA VAL A 116 -14.27 7.26 19.54
C VAL A 116 -14.82 8.60 20.05
N PRO A 117 -14.19 9.74 19.72
CA PRO A 117 -14.59 11.04 20.26
C PRO A 117 -16.00 11.41 19.83
N ASN A 118 -16.76 12.10 20.69
CA ASN A 118 -18.15 12.50 20.42
C ASN A 118 -18.34 13.34 19.16
N SER A 119 -17.31 14.10 18.80
CA SER A 119 -17.31 15.00 17.65
C SER A 119 -17.14 14.31 16.31
N LEU A 120 -16.67 13.04 16.27
CA LEU A 120 -16.47 12.36 15.00
C LEU A 120 -17.81 12.07 14.32
N ILE A 121 -18.03 12.70 13.17
CA ILE A 121 -19.17 12.47 12.28
C ILE A 121 -18.66 11.94 10.96
N ILE A 122 -19.34 10.92 10.44
CA ILE A 122 -19.09 10.32 9.15
C ILE A 122 -20.45 10.24 8.45
N PRO A 123 -20.68 11.00 7.37
CA PRO A 123 -21.97 11.04 6.69
C PRO A 123 -22.47 9.65 6.29
N ASP A 124 -23.81 9.48 6.27
CA ASP A 124 -24.41 8.32 5.62
C ASP A 124 -24.23 8.40 4.09
N ALA A 125 -24.54 7.30 3.41
CA ALA A 125 -24.80 7.33 1.99
C ALA A 125 -25.96 8.29 1.66
N THR A 126 -25.94 8.84 0.45
CA THR A 126 -26.98 9.76 -0.05
C THR A 126 -27.53 9.23 -1.38
N LEU A 127 -28.83 9.44 -1.60
CA LEU A 127 -29.49 9.12 -2.88
C LEU A 127 -29.64 10.36 -3.77
N THR A 128 -29.57 11.56 -3.19
CA THR A 128 -29.68 12.83 -3.91
C THR A 128 -28.79 13.88 -3.25
N PRO A 129 -27.64 14.26 -3.86
CA PRO A 129 -27.01 13.56 -4.99
C PRO A 129 -26.67 12.10 -4.63
N TYR A 130 -26.56 11.22 -5.62
CA TYR A 130 -26.22 9.82 -5.36
C TYR A 130 -24.76 9.69 -4.92
N SER A 131 -24.52 9.15 -3.73
CA SER A 131 -23.18 8.87 -3.21
C SER A 131 -23.23 7.69 -2.24
N THR A 132 -22.70 6.55 -2.67
CA THR A 132 -22.62 5.31 -1.89
C THR A 132 -21.18 4.77 -1.85
N PRO A 133 -20.19 5.57 -1.41
CA PRO A 133 -18.78 5.15 -1.41
C PRO A 133 -18.56 3.95 -0.49
N ASN A 134 -17.60 3.09 -0.81
CA ASN A 134 -17.23 1.94 0.03
C ASN A 134 -16.98 2.37 1.48
N ASN A 135 -16.25 3.48 1.69
CA ASN A 135 -15.88 3.97 3.03
C ASN A 135 -15.19 2.86 3.86
N ALA A 136 -14.27 2.11 3.24
CA ALA A 136 -13.40 1.20 3.96
C ALA A 136 -12.65 1.97 5.05
N SER A 137 -12.41 1.33 6.20
CA SER A 137 -11.85 2.03 7.34
C SER A 137 -10.98 1.16 8.22
N ALA A 138 -10.03 1.79 8.90
CA ALA A 138 -9.17 1.16 9.88
C ALA A 138 -9.00 2.05 11.12
N PHE A 139 -9.15 1.42 12.28
CA PHE A 139 -9.03 2.03 13.58
C PHE A 139 -7.83 1.42 14.30
N LEU A 140 -6.79 2.22 14.52
CA LEU A 140 -5.69 1.84 15.39
C LEU A 140 -6.15 1.95 16.84
N MET A 141 -6.20 0.82 17.52
CA MET A 141 -6.61 0.73 18.91
C MET A 141 -5.61 1.42 19.84
N PRO A 142 -6.01 1.78 21.08
CA PRO A 142 -5.12 2.49 22.01
C PRO A 142 -3.84 1.74 22.40
N ASP A 143 -3.75 0.44 22.13
CA ASP A 143 -2.53 -0.36 22.31
C ASP A 143 -1.44 -0.01 21.27
N GLY A 144 -1.75 0.80 20.27
CA GLY A 144 -0.83 1.24 19.23
C GLY A 144 -0.43 0.14 18.24
N LYS A 145 -1.10 -1.02 18.27
CA LYS A 145 -0.73 -2.20 17.46
C LYS A 145 -1.92 -2.80 16.71
N THR A 146 -3.07 -2.88 17.35
CA THR A 146 -4.24 -3.59 16.82
C THR A 146 -5.05 -2.70 15.88
N LEU A 147 -5.43 -3.23 14.72
CA LEU A 147 -6.28 -2.62 13.73
C LEU A 147 -7.63 -3.33 13.69
N VAL A 148 -8.68 -2.58 14.03
CA VAL A 148 -10.06 -2.97 13.73
C VAL A 148 -10.46 -2.33 12.40
N GLN A 149 -11.05 -3.11 11.49
CA GLN A 149 -11.44 -2.63 10.16
C GLN A 149 -12.94 -2.76 9.96
N LEU A 150 -13.58 -1.70 9.42
CA LEU A 150 -15.01 -1.67 9.14
C LEU A 150 -15.29 -1.23 7.70
N GLU A 151 -16.34 -1.77 7.10
CA GLU A 151 -16.93 -1.25 5.86
C GLU A 151 -18.41 -1.63 5.75
N PRO A 152 -19.28 -0.78 5.17
CA PRO A 152 -19.07 0.64 4.93
C PRO A 152 -19.13 1.43 6.24
N LEU A 153 -18.21 2.38 6.44
CA LEU A 153 -18.21 3.21 7.63
C LEU A 153 -19.25 4.34 7.54
N ALA A 154 -20.06 4.50 8.60
CA ALA A 154 -20.88 5.68 8.84
C ALA A 154 -21.03 6.00 10.34
N ARG A 155 -21.31 7.26 10.65
CA ARG A 155 -21.64 7.76 11.99
C ARG A 155 -22.38 9.09 11.89
N CYS A 156 -23.70 9.02 11.95
CA CYS A 156 -24.56 10.14 11.63
C CYS A 156 -24.85 11.10 12.79
N GLN A 157 -24.56 10.71 14.03
CA GLN A 157 -24.93 11.47 15.23
C GLN A 157 -23.74 11.65 16.18
N LYS A 158 -23.62 12.86 16.75
CA LYS A 158 -22.61 13.16 17.77
C LYS A 158 -22.86 12.30 19.00
N GLY A 159 -21.83 11.64 19.50
CA GLY A 159 -21.97 10.68 20.60
C GLY A 159 -22.81 9.43 20.27
N GLY A 160 -23.31 9.30 19.04
CA GLY A 160 -24.02 8.11 18.59
C GLY A 160 -23.09 6.92 18.33
N PRO A 161 -23.66 5.76 17.98
CA PRO A 161 -22.91 4.57 17.63
C PRO A 161 -22.16 4.72 16.31
N ILE A 162 -21.37 3.70 15.99
CA ILE A 162 -20.66 3.56 14.70
C ILE A 162 -21.35 2.48 13.89
N TYR A 163 -21.39 2.63 12.57
CA TYR A 163 -21.99 1.67 11.66
C TYR A 163 -20.94 1.13 10.68
N GLY A 164 -20.91 -0.18 10.51
CA GLY A 164 -20.05 -0.87 9.53
C GLY A 164 -19.94 -2.36 9.85
N TRP A 165 -19.83 -3.20 8.82
CA TRP A 165 -19.50 -4.60 9.02
C TRP A 165 -18.03 -4.71 9.43
N ARG A 166 -17.78 -5.51 10.46
CA ARG A 166 -16.46 -5.74 11.03
C ARG A 166 -15.77 -6.86 10.28
N TYR A 167 -14.54 -6.60 9.81
CA TYR A 167 -13.65 -7.67 9.39
C TYR A 167 -13.06 -8.38 10.63
N TYR A 168 -12.99 -9.71 10.57
CA TYR A 168 -12.36 -10.53 11.60
C TYR A 168 -11.43 -11.56 10.93
N PRO A 169 -10.23 -11.82 11.49
CA PRO A 169 -9.68 -11.28 12.74
C PRO A 169 -9.18 -9.84 12.62
N ASP A 170 -9.02 -9.17 13.77
CA ASP A 170 -8.30 -7.88 13.82
C ASP A 170 -6.84 -8.10 13.40
N LEU A 171 -6.23 -7.08 12.79
CA LEU A 171 -4.85 -7.16 12.31
C LEU A 171 -3.87 -6.49 13.26
N SER A 172 -2.60 -6.89 13.20
CA SER A 172 -1.50 -6.11 13.75
C SER A 172 -0.90 -5.20 12.69
N LEU A 173 -0.55 -3.96 13.04
CA LEU A 173 0.27 -3.07 12.21
C LEU A 173 1.62 -3.68 11.81
N SER A 174 2.14 -4.61 12.60
CA SER A 174 3.38 -5.33 12.30
C SER A 174 3.19 -6.65 11.56
N GLY A 175 1.93 -7.06 11.33
CA GLY A 175 1.58 -8.33 10.68
C GLY A 175 1.79 -8.31 9.16
N GLN A 176 1.15 -9.25 8.45
CA GLN A 176 1.17 -9.26 6.98
C GLN A 176 0.15 -8.31 6.36
N GLY A 177 -0.94 -8.03 7.08
CA GLY A 177 -1.94 -7.07 6.65
C GLY A 177 -2.67 -7.40 5.36
N ILE A 178 -2.79 -8.67 5.00
CA ILE A 178 -3.41 -9.06 3.73
C ILE A 178 -4.92 -8.79 3.77
N GLY A 179 -5.61 -9.32 4.77
CA GLY A 179 -7.07 -9.27 4.84
C GLY A 179 -7.63 -7.97 5.44
N GLY A 180 -8.88 -7.65 5.11
CA GLY A 180 -9.58 -6.51 5.70
C GLY A 180 -10.98 -6.28 5.16
N ALA A 181 -11.47 -5.08 5.41
CA ALA A 181 -12.89 -4.77 5.23
C ALA A 181 -13.28 -4.35 3.82
N HIS A 182 -12.35 -4.30 2.84
CA HIS A 182 -12.73 -4.22 1.42
C HIS A 182 -13.47 -5.48 1.00
N PHE A 183 -14.75 -5.60 1.35
CA PHE A 183 -15.46 -6.87 1.31
C PHE A 183 -15.67 -7.41 -0.11
N GLY A 184 -15.43 -6.60 -1.17
CA GLY A 184 -15.36 -7.08 -2.54
C GLY A 184 -14.17 -8.02 -2.79
N SER A 185 -13.02 -7.80 -2.15
CA SER A 185 -11.82 -8.66 -2.27
C SER A 185 -11.38 -9.35 -0.96
N GLY A 186 -11.88 -8.86 0.16
CA GLY A 186 -11.40 -9.15 1.51
C GLY A 186 -10.03 -8.56 1.83
N LEU A 187 -9.52 -7.58 1.06
CA LEU A 187 -8.19 -6.98 1.28
C LEU A 187 -8.20 -5.86 2.33
N SER A 188 -7.01 -5.53 2.84
CA SER A 188 -6.85 -4.52 3.89
C SER A 188 -7.37 -3.14 3.51
N SER A 189 -8.15 -2.54 4.42
CA SER A 189 -8.64 -1.17 4.31
C SER A 189 -7.52 -0.14 4.43
N ILE A 190 -6.40 -0.42 5.11
CA ILE A 190 -5.29 0.54 5.25
C ILE A 190 -4.09 0.20 4.35
N GLY A 191 -3.91 -1.08 4.02
CA GLY A 191 -2.84 -1.51 3.13
C GLY A 191 -3.04 -0.96 1.73
N GLY A 192 -2.01 -0.34 1.16
CA GLY A 192 -2.02 0.18 -0.20
C GLY A 192 -2.84 1.45 -0.45
N SER A 193 -3.45 2.02 0.58
CA SER A 193 -4.10 3.33 0.49
C SER A 193 -3.03 4.42 0.36
N ILE A 194 -3.17 5.31 -0.63
CA ILE A 194 -2.29 6.47 -0.69
C ILE A 194 -2.59 7.38 0.50
N ARG A 195 -1.55 7.74 1.25
CA ARG A 195 -1.61 8.52 2.48
C ARG A 195 -1.48 10.02 2.22
N ARG A 196 -1.93 10.81 3.19
CA ARG A 196 -1.70 12.26 3.18
C ARG A 196 -0.20 12.57 3.06
N GLY A 197 0.13 13.58 2.27
CA GLY A 197 1.50 13.94 1.90
C GLY A 197 2.06 13.17 0.69
N GLU A 198 1.64 11.94 0.44
CA GLU A 198 2.31 11.09 -0.57
C GLU A 198 2.12 11.56 -2.02
N LEU A 199 1.08 12.34 -2.32
CA LEU A 199 0.91 12.93 -3.66
C LEU A 199 1.53 14.34 -3.78
N THR A 200 1.86 14.99 -2.68
CA THR A 200 2.13 16.43 -2.61
C THR A 200 3.56 16.76 -2.16
N ASN A 201 4.22 15.83 -1.48
CA ASN A 201 5.63 15.90 -1.12
C ASN A 201 6.54 15.38 -2.25
N ASP A 202 7.86 15.47 -2.06
CA ASP A 202 8.85 15.00 -3.06
C ASP A 202 9.27 13.53 -2.86
N GLN A 203 8.82 12.87 -1.78
CA GLN A 203 9.16 11.48 -1.49
C GLN A 203 8.36 10.52 -2.38
N PRO A 204 8.95 9.43 -2.92
CA PRO A 204 8.20 8.47 -3.72
C PRO A 204 7.12 7.75 -2.89
N ILE A 205 6.07 7.28 -3.57
CA ILE A 205 5.16 6.26 -3.01
C ILE A 205 5.94 4.93 -3.00
N ARG A 206 6.04 4.30 -1.84
CA ARG A 206 6.93 3.15 -1.60
C ARG A 206 6.18 1.86 -1.26
N HIS A 207 4.94 1.74 -1.74
CA HIS A 207 4.09 0.59 -1.51
C HIS A 207 3.21 0.35 -2.74
N ALA A 208 2.66 -0.86 -2.85
CA ALA A 208 1.65 -1.19 -3.85
C ALA A 208 0.39 -0.38 -3.54
N ILE A 209 -0.30 0.13 -4.56
CA ILE A 209 -1.53 0.91 -4.38
C ILE A 209 -2.79 0.05 -4.60
N LYS A 210 -3.97 0.61 -4.36
CA LYS A 210 -5.24 -0.08 -4.60
C LYS A 210 -5.99 0.52 -5.77
N PHE A 211 -6.48 -0.33 -6.67
CA PHE A 211 -7.35 0.02 -7.77
C PHE A 211 -8.76 -0.55 -7.57
N VAL A 212 -9.76 0.26 -7.90
CA VAL A 212 -11.16 -0.16 -8.04
C VAL A 212 -11.55 -0.01 -9.51
N LEU A 213 -12.11 -1.07 -10.10
CA LEU A 213 -12.38 -1.18 -11.53
C LEU A 213 -13.76 -1.78 -11.77
N TRP A 214 -14.31 -1.56 -12.96
CA TRP A 214 -15.64 -2.09 -13.29
C TRP A 214 -15.64 -3.60 -13.52
N GLY A 215 -16.25 -4.34 -12.59
CA GLY A 215 -16.31 -5.79 -12.61
C GLY A 215 -17.03 -6.35 -13.82
N LYS A 216 -18.10 -5.69 -14.29
CA LYS A 216 -18.80 -6.09 -15.52
C LYS A 216 -17.92 -6.06 -16.76
N LYS A 217 -16.95 -5.15 -16.80
CA LYS A 217 -16.06 -5.00 -17.95
C LYS A 217 -14.81 -5.87 -17.84
N TYR A 218 -14.24 -6.01 -16.63
CA TYR A 218 -12.89 -6.55 -16.46
C TYR A 218 -12.82 -7.84 -15.66
N PHE A 219 -13.67 -8.02 -14.64
CA PHE A 219 -13.51 -9.16 -13.73
C PHE A 219 -14.16 -10.40 -14.33
N TYR A 220 -13.41 -11.48 -14.34
CA TYR A 220 -13.89 -12.79 -14.77
C TYR A 220 -14.64 -13.50 -13.64
N TYR A 221 -15.60 -14.33 -13.99
CA TYR A 221 -16.24 -15.26 -13.06
C TYR A 221 -16.57 -16.58 -13.76
N SER A 222 -16.34 -17.68 -13.06
CA SER A 222 -16.96 -18.98 -13.34
C SER A 222 -17.23 -19.71 -12.03
N SER A 223 -18.03 -20.78 -12.05
CA SER A 223 -18.24 -21.63 -10.87
C SER A 223 -16.93 -22.24 -10.34
N SER A 224 -15.94 -22.48 -11.21
CA SER A 224 -14.61 -22.97 -10.87
C SER A 224 -13.62 -21.88 -10.45
N LEU A 225 -13.90 -20.61 -10.77
CA LEU A 225 -13.08 -19.45 -10.42
C LEU A 225 -14.03 -18.31 -10.01
N PRO A 226 -14.42 -18.24 -8.72
CA PRO A 226 -15.53 -17.41 -8.26
C PRO A 226 -15.19 -15.91 -8.14
N GLY A 227 -14.38 -15.38 -9.05
CA GLY A 227 -14.16 -13.94 -9.19
C GLY A 227 -13.04 -13.36 -8.32
N TYR A 228 -12.16 -14.19 -7.76
CA TYR A 228 -11.00 -13.73 -7.00
C TYR A 228 -9.79 -14.66 -7.15
N ARG A 229 -8.61 -14.13 -6.87
CA ARG A 229 -7.36 -14.88 -6.71
C ARG A 229 -6.52 -14.27 -5.60
N TRP A 230 -5.57 -15.03 -5.08
CA TRP A 230 -4.65 -14.54 -4.05
C TRP A 230 -4.02 -13.20 -4.46
N PRO A 231 -3.99 -12.19 -3.57
CA PRO A 231 -4.23 -12.25 -2.14
C PRO A 231 -5.68 -12.05 -1.69
N ALA A 232 -6.60 -11.76 -2.59
CA ALA A 232 -8.02 -11.73 -2.26
C ALA A 232 -8.49 -13.12 -1.81
N ASP A 233 -9.41 -13.16 -0.84
CA ASP A 233 -9.98 -14.39 -0.30
C ASP A 233 -11.47 -14.55 -0.63
N ARG A 234 -12.06 -13.56 -1.29
CA ARG A 234 -13.46 -13.52 -1.73
C ARG A 234 -13.63 -12.59 -2.93
N ALA A 235 -14.82 -12.64 -3.51
CA ALA A 235 -15.32 -11.68 -4.49
C ALA A 235 -16.59 -11.02 -3.95
N ASP A 236 -17.05 -9.94 -4.59
CA ASP A 236 -18.37 -9.35 -4.37
C ASP A 236 -19.48 -10.41 -4.40
N ASN A 237 -20.47 -10.29 -3.52
CA ASN A 237 -21.61 -11.23 -3.46
C ASN A 237 -22.36 -11.34 -4.81
N ALA A 238 -22.30 -10.28 -5.62
CA ALA A 238 -22.93 -10.24 -6.93
C ALA A 238 -22.00 -10.69 -8.07
N ALA A 239 -20.81 -11.22 -7.78
CA ALA A 239 -19.82 -11.61 -8.79
C ALA A 239 -20.42 -12.51 -9.88
N ALA A 240 -21.20 -13.52 -9.50
CA ALA A 240 -21.82 -14.47 -10.44
C ALA A 240 -22.73 -13.82 -11.49
N THR A 241 -23.34 -12.68 -11.18
CA THR A 241 -24.27 -11.97 -12.06
C THR A 241 -23.68 -10.70 -12.66
N ASN A 242 -22.72 -10.08 -11.97
CA ASN A 242 -22.20 -8.76 -12.34
C ASN A 242 -20.87 -8.84 -13.08
N TYR A 243 -20.03 -9.84 -12.82
CA TYR A 243 -18.71 -9.94 -13.44
C TYR A 243 -18.85 -10.47 -14.87
N GLY A 244 -18.32 -9.71 -15.83
CA GLY A 244 -18.52 -9.97 -17.27
C GLY A 244 -17.22 -10.07 -18.07
N GLY A 245 -16.08 -9.85 -17.42
CA GLY A 245 -14.75 -9.97 -18.01
C GLY A 245 -14.47 -11.36 -18.54
N LYS A 246 -13.55 -11.45 -19.50
CA LYS A 246 -13.21 -12.69 -20.22
C LYS A 246 -11.85 -13.27 -19.88
N ASN A 247 -10.99 -12.52 -19.19
CA ASN A 247 -9.67 -12.97 -18.82
C ASN A 247 -9.70 -13.61 -17.42
N PRO A 248 -9.53 -14.94 -17.29
CA PRO A 248 -9.57 -15.62 -15.98
C PRO A 248 -8.46 -15.17 -15.02
N ALA A 249 -7.40 -14.53 -15.51
CA ALA A 249 -6.37 -13.97 -14.66
C ALA A 249 -6.73 -12.60 -14.06
N PHE A 250 -7.81 -11.96 -14.54
CA PHE A 250 -8.27 -10.64 -14.11
C PHE A 250 -9.52 -10.77 -13.24
N VAL A 251 -9.31 -10.72 -11.94
CA VAL A 251 -10.32 -10.92 -10.90
C VAL A 251 -9.97 -10.03 -9.69
N GLN A 252 -10.78 -10.06 -8.63
CA GLN A 252 -10.41 -9.43 -7.37
C GLN A 252 -9.07 -10.00 -6.86
N GLY A 253 -8.20 -9.14 -6.31
CA GLY A 253 -6.85 -9.51 -5.85
C GLY A 253 -5.79 -9.62 -6.95
N THR A 254 -6.12 -9.41 -8.22
CA THR A 254 -5.11 -9.36 -9.28
C THR A 254 -4.10 -8.24 -9.01
N LEU A 255 -2.80 -8.57 -9.04
CA LEU A 255 -1.71 -7.60 -9.03
C LEU A 255 -1.48 -7.09 -10.45
N LEU A 256 -1.59 -5.78 -10.62
CA LEU A 256 -1.33 -5.04 -11.85
C LEU A 256 -0.02 -4.27 -11.70
N ALA A 257 0.84 -4.27 -12.71
CA ALA A 257 2.07 -3.48 -12.69
C ALA A 257 2.47 -3.02 -14.10
N ILE A 258 3.16 -1.90 -14.17
CA ILE A 258 3.74 -1.43 -15.43
C ILE A 258 5.00 -2.26 -15.72
N PRO A 259 5.13 -2.92 -16.90
CA PRO A 259 6.33 -3.67 -17.24
C PRO A 259 7.59 -2.79 -17.28
N PRO A 260 8.78 -3.38 -17.07
CA PRO A 260 10.04 -2.64 -17.04
C PRO A 260 10.43 -2.00 -18.38
N SER A 261 9.87 -2.49 -19.49
CA SER A 261 10.09 -1.96 -20.84
C SER A 261 9.33 -0.67 -21.14
N VAL A 262 8.27 -0.37 -20.39
CA VAL A 262 7.53 0.89 -20.51
C VAL A 262 8.30 1.97 -19.75
N THR A 263 8.41 3.17 -20.32
CA THR A 263 9.12 4.30 -19.71
C THR A 263 8.17 5.47 -19.47
N GLU A 264 8.54 6.38 -18.56
CA GLU A 264 7.77 7.64 -18.37
C GLU A 264 7.64 8.42 -19.69
N SER A 265 8.71 8.41 -20.50
CA SER A 265 8.75 9.10 -21.79
C SER A 265 7.86 8.43 -22.83
N SER A 266 7.77 7.09 -22.86
CA SER A 266 6.90 6.38 -23.82
C SER A 266 5.43 6.68 -23.59
N LEU A 267 5.03 6.97 -22.34
CA LEU A 267 3.66 7.36 -22.01
C LEU A 267 3.40 8.87 -22.17
N GLN A 268 4.44 9.70 -22.33
CA GLN A 268 4.34 11.15 -22.43
C GLN A 268 3.53 11.75 -21.26
N LEU A 269 3.85 11.35 -20.03
CA LEU A 269 3.18 11.85 -18.83
C LEU A 269 3.56 13.30 -18.57
N GLN A 270 2.57 14.15 -18.30
CA GLN A 270 2.76 15.60 -18.21
C GLN A 270 2.80 16.10 -16.76
N THR A 271 1.92 15.55 -15.92
CA THR A 271 1.75 15.96 -14.52
C THR A 271 2.83 15.33 -13.62
N PRO A 272 3.28 16.05 -12.58
CA PRO A 272 4.18 15.48 -11.56
C PRO A 272 3.59 14.23 -10.90
N VAL A 273 2.27 14.24 -10.66
CA VAL A 273 1.55 13.14 -10.02
C VAL A 273 1.48 11.92 -10.94
N GLY A 274 1.20 12.09 -12.22
CA GLY A 274 1.21 11.00 -13.19
C GLY A 274 2.57 10.29 -13.22
N LYS A 275 3.67 11.05 -13.23
CA LYS A 275 5.03 10.50 -13.15
C LYS A 275 5.31 9.80 -11.82
N LYS A 276 4.80 10.35 -10.71
CA LYS A 276 4.94 9.74 -9.38
C LYS A 276 4.21 8.40 -9.28
N LEU A 277 2.98 8.34 -9.78
CA LEU A 277 2.18 7.12 -9.83
C LEU A 277 2.77 6.09 -10.81
N PHE A 278 3.33 6.52 -11.94
CA PHE A 278 4.08 5.63 -12.83
C PHE A 278 5.16 4.85 -12.08
N ARG A 279 5.99 5.55 -11.30
CA ARG A 279 7.07 4.92 -10.51
C ARG A 279 6.51 3.95 -9.48
N ALA A 280 5.42 4.31 -8.80
CA ALA A 280 4.75 3.43 -7.85
C ALA A 280 4.26 2.14 -8.53
N LEU A 281 3.56 2.27 -9.66
CA LEU A 281 3.02 1.15 -10.42
C LEU A 281 4.09 0.26 -11.06
N GLN A 282 5.25 0.81 -11.39
CA GLN A 282 6.36 0.04 -11.94
C GLN A 282 7.19 -0.66 -10.86
N ASN A 283 7.29 -0.06 -9.67
CA ASN A 283 8.11 -0.59 -8.58
C ASN A 283 7.34 -1.53 -7.66
N TYR A 284 6.04 -1.30 -7.45
CA TYR A 284 5.22 -2.04 -6.49
C TYR A 284 3.91 -2.56 -7.09
N GLY A 285 3.35 -1.85 -8.08
CA GLY A 285 2.09 -2.23 -8.72
C GLY A 285 0.84 -1.77 -7.95
N ALA A 286 -0.30 -2.30 -8.35
CA ALA A 286 -1.61 -2.05 -7.75
C ALA A 286 -2.42 -3.33 -7.61
N TYR A 287 -3.02 -3.56 -6.44
CA TYR A 287 -3.99 -4.63 -6.24
C TYR A 287 -5.40 -4.16 -6.56
N VAL A 288 -6.16 -5.00 -7.24
CA VAL A 288 -7.59 -4.80 -7.49
C VAL A 288 -8.36 -5.18 -6.22
N VAL A 289 -9.13 -4.26 -5.65
CA VAL A 289 -9.74 -4.44 -4.32
C VAL A 289 -11.26 -4.44 -4.28
N ASP A 290 -11.94 -3.78 -5.23
CA ASP A 290 -13.40 -3.65 -5.27
C ASP A 290 -13.93 -3.47 -6.70
N ASP A 291 -15.24 -3.68 -6.89
CA ASP A 291 -15.99 -3.35 -8.11
C ASP A 291 -16.49 -1.89 -8.08
N ALA A 292 -16.15 -1.14 -9.11
CA ALA A 292 -16.64 0.23 -9.31
C ALA A 292 -18.15 0.28 -9.60
N GLY A 293 -18.72 -0.77 -10.21
CA GLY A 293 -20.13 -0.86 -10.61
C GLY A 293 -20.50 -0.10 -11.90
N TRP A 294 -19.61 0.74 -12.44
CA TRP A 294 -19.81 1.51 -13.67
C TRP A 294 -18.46 1.87 -14.32
N ASP A 295 -18.47 2.53 -15.49
CA ASP A 295 -17.27 2.91 -16.25
C ASP A 295 -16.47 4.06 -15.60
N GLY A 296 -15.90 3.77 -14.43
CA GLY A 296 -15.01 4.62 -13.65
C GLY A 296 -13.75 3.88 -13.21
N HIS A 297 -12.69 4.63 -12.97
CA HIS A 297 -11.46 4.13 -12.37
C HIS A 297 -11.21 4.83 -11.04
N TYR A 298 -10.84 4.07 -10.01
CA TYR A 298 -10.51 4.66 -8.72
C TYR A 298 -9.17 4.18 -8.20
N ILE A 299 -8.53 5.09 -7.47
CA ILE A 299 -7.41 4.79 -6.58
C ILE A 299 -7.89 5.00 -5.15
N ALA A 300 -7.63 4.03 -4.27
CA ALA A 300 -7.96 4.19 -2.87
C ALA A 300 -7.00 5.15 -2.16
N VAL A 301 -7.55 6.09 -1.40
CA VAL A 301 -6.81 7.15 -0.72
C VAL A 301 -7.36 7.41 0.67
N GLU A 302 -6.48 7.80 1.59
CA GLU A 302 -6.87 8.33 2.88
C GLU A 302 -7.76 9.58 2.73
N LYS A 303 -8.81 9.69 3.54
CA LYS A 303 -9.62 10.90 3.67
C LYS A 303 -8.71 12.12 3.92
N GLY A 304 -8.87 13.15 3.10
CA GLY A 304 -8.05 14.36 3.16
C GLY A 304 -7.03 14.46 2.02
N VAL A 305 -6.66 13.34 1.38
CA VAL A 305 -5.73 13.32 0.23
C VAL A 305 -6.28 14.14 -0.94
N PRO A 306 -7.54 13.98 -1.38
CA PRO A 306 -8.06 14.80 -2.49
C PRO A 306 -8.08 16.31 -2.18
N GLU A 307 -8.34 16.68 -0.93
CA GLU A 307 -8.35 18.08 -0.49
C GLU A 307 -6.93 18.66 -0.48
N GLU A 308 -5.96 17.91 0.04
CA GLU A 308 -4.55 18.27 0.05
C GLU A 308 -4.00 18.40 -1.38
N PHE A 309 -4.38 17.46 -2.24
CA PHE A 309 -4.05 17.45 -3.65
C PHE A 309 -4.54 18.73 -4.35
N LYS A 310 -5.83 19.05 -4.18
CA LYS A 310 -6.43 20.25 -4.77
C LYS A 310 -5.74 21.52 -4.28
N THR A 311 -5.39 21.58 -3.00
CA THR A 311 -4.67 22.71 -2.41
C THR A 311 -3.27 22.86 -3.03
N LYS A 312 -2.54 21.76 -3.26
CA LYS A 312 -1.18 21.78 -3.81
C LYS A 312 -1.15 22.12 -5.31
N TYR A 313 -2.06 21.56 -6.09
CA TYR A 313 -1.98 21.58 -7.56
C TYR A 313 -3.01 22.48 -8.25
N GLY A 314 -4.03 22.96 -7.53
CA GLY A 314 -5.06 23.85 -8.08
C GLY A 314 -6.14 23.14 -8.91
N TYR A 315 -6.14 21.81 -9.00
CA TYR A 315 -7.16 21.02 -9.69
C TYR A 315 -7.55 19.77 -8.87
N SER A 316 -8.73 19.22 -9.13
CA SER A 316 -9.30 18.12 -8.35
C SER A 316 -8.61 16.78 -8.59
N PHE A 317 -8.54 15.92 -7.55
CA PHE A 317 -8.16 14.50 -7.66
C PHE A 317 -9.34 13.63 -8.17
N GLU A 318 -10.16 14.20 -9.03
CA GLU A 318 -11.29 13.56 -9.71
C GLU A 318 -11.50 14.32 -11.01
N ALA A 319 -11.75 13.60 -12.10
CA ALA A 319 -11.85 14.22 -13.42
C ALA A 319 -12.45 13.25 -14.46
N SER A 320 -13.07 13.81 -15.48
CA SER A 320 -13.49 13.13 -16.71
C SER A 320 -12.71 13.61 -17.95
N SER A 321 -11.85 14.61 -17.80
CA SER A 321 -11.05 15.21 -18.86
C SER A 321 -9.86 15.99 -18.30
N GLY A 322 -9.01 16.52 -19.20
CA GLY A 322 -7.85 17.33 -18.84
C GLY A 322 -6.55 16.53 -18.66
N THR A 323 -5.45 17.24 -18.48
CA THR A 323 -4.09 16.68 -18.50
C THR A 323 -3.88 15.62 -17.43
N PHE A 324 -4.32 15.88 -16.19
CA PHE A 324 -4.21 14.92 -15.10
C PHE A 324 -4.98 13.63 -15.40
N TYR A 325 -6.25 13.74 -15.79
CA TYR A 325 -7.05 12.59 -16.19
C TYR A 325 -6.40 11.80 -17.34
N ASN A 326 -5.89 12.48 -18.37
CA ASN A 326 -5.22 11.83 -19.50
C ASN A 326 -3.98 11.03 -19.05
N ASP A 327 -3.17 11.57 -18.14
CA ASP A 327 -2.05 10.84 -17.55
C ASP A 327 -2.53 9.60 -16.79
N ILE A 328 -3.55 9.73 -15.94
CA ILE A 328 -4.09 8.60 -15.19
C ILE A 328 -4.62 7.51 -16.13
N MET A 329 -5.36 7.85 -17.18
CA MET A 329 -5.84 6.87 -18.16
C MET A 329 -4.69 6.15 -18.86
N LYS A 330 -3.61 6.85 -19.22
CA LYS A 330 -2.40 6.22 -19.77
C LYS A 330 -1.78 5.22 -18.79
N LEU A 331 -1.77 5.51 -17.49
CA LEU A 331 -1.26 4.58 -16.47
C LEU A 331 -2.12 3.32 -16.39
N TYR A 332 -3.46 3.45 -16.33
CA TYR A 332 -4.37 2.30 -16.34
C TYR A 332 -4.23 1.46 -17.62
N GLN A 333 -4.03 2.09 -18.77
CA GLN A 333 -3.81 1.38 -20.04
C GLN A 333 -2.42 0.69 -20.12
N ALA A 334 -1.45 1.14 -19.32
CA ALA A 334 -0.08 0.64 -19.35
C ALA A 334 0.20 -0.52 -18.38
N VAL A 335 -0.70 -0.81 -17.44
CA VAL A 335 -0.51 -1.93 -16.51
C VAL A 335 -0.82 -3.28 -17.16
N TYR A 336 -0.07 -4.29 -16.71
CA TYR A 336 -0.23 -5.69 -17.07
C TYR A 336 -0.50 -6.49 -15.80
N ILE A 337 -1.12 -7.66 -15.96
CA ILE A 337 -1.31 -8.60 -14.86
C ILE A 337 0.03 -9.29 -14.57
N VAL A 338 0.46 -9.27 -13.31
CA VAL A 338 1.58 -10.07 -12.81
C VAL A 338 1.06 -11.46 -12.49
N ASP A 339 1.04 -12.34 -13.48
CA ASP A 339 0.28 -13.59 -13.44
C ASP A 339 0.85 -14.62 -12.46
N ASN A 340 2.15 -14.54 -12.19
CA ASN A 340 2.84 -15.38 -11.21
C ASN A 340 2.93 -14.75 -9.81
N ASN A 341 2.07 -13.78 -9.48
CA ASN A 341 1.93 -13.30 -8.11
C ASN A 341 1.24 -14.37 -7.24
N SER A 342 1.92 -14.85 -6.20
CA SER A 342 1.43 -15.92 -5.31
C SER A 342 2.00 -15.76 -3.90
N PRO A 343 1.51 -16.51 -2.89
CA PRO A 343 2.06 -16.49 -1.53
C PRO A 343 3.56 -16.75 -1.46
N THR A 344 4.13 -17.50 -2.40
CA THR A 344 5.56 -17.85 -2.45
C THR A 344 6.34 -17.01 -3.47
N SER A 345 5.67 -16.16 -4.23
CA SER A 345 6.26 -15.33 -5.28
C SER A 345 5.61 -13.94 -5.33
N ILE A 346 5.45 -13.31 -4.16
CA ILE A 346 4.85 -11.97 -4.02
C ILE A 346 5.57 -10.98 -4.95
N GLY A 347 4.80 -10.26 -5.76
CA GLY A 347 5.32 -9.34 -6.78
C GLY A 347 5.98 -10.04 -7.98
N GLY A 348 5.71 -11.33 -8.19
CA GLY A 348 6.30 -12.15 -9.26
C GLY A 348 7.61 -12.86 -8.89
N GLY A 349 8.11 -12.68 -7.67
CA GLY A 349 9.32 -13.35 -7.16
C GLY A 349 10.62 -12.96 -7.87
N GLY A 350 11.69 -13.72 -7.63
CA GLY A 350 13.04 -13.42 -8.12
C GLY A 350 13.92 -12.75 -7.06
N ALA A 351 15.25 -12.85 -7.27
CA ALA A 351 16.24 -12.37 -6.31
C ALA A 351 16.38 -10.84 -6.32
N THR A 352 16.18 -10.21 -7.48
CA THR A 352 16.28 -8.75 -7.62
C THR A 352 14.90 -8.11 -7.56
N ARG A 353 14.79 -7.02 -6.78
CA ARG A 353 13.58 -6.23 -6.61
C ARG A 353 13.71 -4.89 -7.34
N ARG A 354 12.61 -4.39 -7.90
CA ARG A 354 12.55 -3.12 -8.64
C ARG A 354 12.78 -1.90 -7.76
N ALA A 355 12.54 -2.03 -6.46
CA ALA A 355 12.87 -1.04 -5.44
C ALA A 355 13.48 -1.74 -4.21
N PRO A 356 14.14 -1.00 -3.30
CA PRO A 356 14.53 -1.53 -2.00
C PRO A 356 13.32 -2.02 -1.21
N LEU A 357 13.53 -3.04 -0.36
CA LEU A 357 12.53 -3.44 0.62
C LEU A 357 12.25 -2.27 1.58
N ALA A 358 11.04 -2.23 2.14
CA ALA A 358 10.71 -1.26 3.17
C ALA A 358 11.73 -1.37 4.33
N PRO A 359 12.15 -0.24 4.94
CA PRO A 359 12.93 -0.25 6.19
C PRO A 359 12.20 -1.11 7.24
N PRO A 360 12.83 -1.68 8.26
CA PRO A 360 12.12 -2.47 9.27
C PRO A 360 11.16 -1.61 10.12
N LEU A 361 10.24 -2.28 10.83
CA LEU A 361 9.42 -1.64 11.85
C LEU A 361 10.23 -1.46 13.15
N PRO A 362 9.84 -0.52 14.02
CA PRO A 362 10.39 -0.44 15.37
C PRO A 362 10.15 -1.75 16.12
N SER A 363 11.14 -2.15 16.92
CA SER A 363 11.09 -3.31 17.81
C SER A 363 10.05 -3.18 18.91
#